data_AF-A0A951ZJG5-F1
#
_entry.id   AF-A0A951ZJG5-F1
#
_cell.length_a   1.000
_cell.length_b   1.000
_cell.length_c   1.000
_cell.angle_alpha   90.00
_cell.angle_beta   90.00
_cell.angle_gamma   90.00
#
_symmetry.space_group_name_H-M   'P 1'
#
loop_
_entity.id
_entity.type
_entity.pdbx_description
1 polymer ?
#
loop_
_entity_poly.entity_id
_entity_poly.type
_entity_poly.pdbx_seq_one_letter_code
_entity_poly.pdbx_strand_id
1 'polypeptide(L)'
;MNQKRLCLLTLLLTPALALFSQTSVPTSWNCDAQPPVGWTHNWQISGSTQFYTSSQQVCEGSAAARLDATNESITVNTSSQPGRVVYNIIGTGTSGSWQGTFTIQESVDGASWNTLKTYGNAQLPFSPACNYDSVLVTNTNVRYVRFFFSSKTSGYNVAIDDIRVREPLHTNPKLKIEENASVISNGGYASPVSSPVATPVNMSFTLRNASQANLTLAGISFSGTNASDFSIVSPSFPLSIPAQGTQVLTIQFTPGGASTRNAKFTITSDDAYGDALYTVNLYGVGGNYATAPGSASNLNFPINKTYRTIVSFSNTTVDYYGGYLVLRSEGAPVNTWPSNGTNYQVGETIGNAKVVYNDKGDVSSTSFWPRWVLANTTYHFAVVPYNGGGSPVVSYQTNNVLTGSVNTPASMASPTKYASIDPLSGTLITDLHNLINPHSSVFYSNYRPTIIDGFYTRDTFVVQGANTFNKVFNCSYSSAPILFNQPFDFTATGTSREHTFPHSWMPTFPANAPEKPEYNDQHHLYPTLQSNVNEARCNYPLGEVVT
;
A
#
# COMPACT_ATOMS: atom_id res chain seq x y z
N MET A 1 29.60 28.31 51.02
CA MET A 1 28.29 28.59 50.42
C MET A 1 28.47 28.78 48.93
N ASN A 2 27.96 27.86 48.10
CA ASN A 2 27.83 28.07 46.66
C ASN A 2 26.56 27.34 46.21
N GLN A 3 25.53 28.12 45.87
CA GLN A 3 24.21 27.64 45.48
C GLN A 3 24.25 26.97 44.10
N LYS A 4 23.75 25.74 44.01
CA LYS A 4 23.43 25.10 42.73
C LYS A 4 22.08 25.65 42.24
N ARG A 5 22.07 26.31 41.09
CA ARG A 5 20.84 26.69 40.37
C ARG A 5 20.29 25.44 39.66
N LEU A 6 19.04 25.09 39.99
CA LEU A 6 18.27 24.06 39.31
C LEU A 6 17.64 24.70 38.05
N CYS A 7 18.07 24.28 36.86
CA CYS A 7 17.38 24.63 35.61
C CYS A 7 16.17 23.71 35.47
N LEU A 8 14.98 24.29 35.64
CA LEU A 8 13.70 23.63 35.38
C LEU A 8 13.45 23.67 33.86
N LEU A 9 13.59 22.52 33.20
CA LEU A 9 13.27 22.36 31.78
C LEU A 9 11.74 22.17 31.66
N THR A 10 11.02 23.21 31.24
CA THR A 10 9.59 23.13 30.94
C THR A 10 9.40 22.35 29.65
N LEU A 11 8.87 21.13 29.77
CA LEU A 11 8.43 20.31 28.64
C LEU A 11 7.16 20.94 28.05
N LEU A 12 7.31 21.70 26.96
CA LEU A 12 6.20 22.16 26.13
C LEU A 12 5.57 20.94 25.45
N LEU A 13 4.45 20.47 26.00
CA LEU A 13 3.61 19.45 25.39
C LEU A 13 2.89 20.08 24.18
N THR A 14 3.49 20.01 23.00
CA THR A 14 2.78 20.31 21.76
C THR A 14 1.72 19.22 21.54
N PRO A 15 0.43 19.54 21.40
CA PRO A 15 -0.57 18.54 21.06
C PRO A 15 -0.21 17.94 19.71
N ALA A 16 -0.02 16.63 19.68
CA ALA A 16 0.08 15.88 18.44
C ALA A 16 -1.24 16.05 17.69
N LEU A 17 -1.25 16.92 16.67
CA LEU A 17 -2.30 16.93 15.66
C LEU A 17 -2.25 15.55 15.00
N ALA A 18 -3.26 14.72 15.27
CA ALA A 18 -3.48 13.50 14.52
C ALA A 18 -3.71 13.90 13.06
N LEU A 19 -2.68 13.74 12.23
CA LEU A 19 -2.80 13.88 10.79
C LEU A 19 -3.61 12.68 10.30
N PHE A 20 -4.92 12.87 10.13
CA PHE A 20 -5.74 11.89 9.44
C PHE A 20 -5.35 11.87 7.96
N SER A 21 -5.09 10.68 7.43
CA SER A 21 -4.83 10.52 5.99
C SER A 21 -6.02 11.06 5.19
N GLN A 22 -5.76 11.67 4.04
CA GLN A 22 -6.78 12.13 3.09
C GLN A 22 -6.97 11.10 1.97
N THR A 23 -8.07 11.22 1.23
CA THR A 23 -8.32 10.46 -0.01
C THR A 23 -8.71 11.39 -1.16
N SER A 24 -8.41 11.01 -2.40
CA SER A 24 -8.89 11.73 -3.59
C SER A 24 -10.36 11.45 -3.87
N VAL A 25 -11.03 12.40 -4.51
CA VAL A 25 -12.39 12.20 -5.03
C VAL A 25 -12.27 11.78 -6.51
N PRO A 26 -13.03 10.77 -6.99
CA PRO A 26 -14.07 10.03 -6.29
C PRO A 26 -13.53 8.99 -5.30
N THR A 27 -14.29 8.76 -4.23
CA THR A 27 -13.99 7.72 -3.23
C THR A 27 -15.29 7.05 -2.77
N SER A 28 -15.20 5.81 -2.31
CA SER A 28 -16.35 5.09 -1.78
C SER A 28 -15.99 4.18 -0.62
N TRP A 29 -16.98 3.85 0.19
CA TRP A 29 -16.90 2.80 1.20
C TRP A 29 -18.20 2.00 1.22
N ASN A 30 -18.09 0.69 1.03
CA ASN A 30 -19.20 -0.26 1.05
C ASN A 30 -19.60 -0.70 2.47
N CYS A 31 -19.02 -0.11 3.51
CA CYS A 31 -19.39 -0.40 4.91
C CYS A 31 -19.37 -1.89 5.33
N ASP A 32 -18.61 -2.74 4.64
CA ASP A 32 -18.56 -4.20 4.85
C ASP A 32 -17.29 -4.67 5.58
N ALA A 33 -16.31 -3.78 5.72
CA ALA A 33 -15.01 -4.03 6.35
C ALA A 33 -14.49 -2.76 7.05
N GLN A 34 -13.21 -2.76 7.41
CA GLN A 34 -12.56 -1.56 7.95
C GLN A 34 -12.62 -0.39 6.95
N PRO A 35 -12.73 0.86 7.43
CA PRO A 35 -12.77 2.03 6.55
C PRO A 35 -11.53 2.12 5.65
N PRO A 36 -11.67 2.47 4.37
CA PRO A 36 -10.53 2.73 3.50
C PRO A 36 -9.76 3.99 3.97
N VAL A 37 -8.54 4.16 3.44
CA VAL A 37 -7.72 5.35 3.72
C VAL A 37 -8.52 6.63 3.41
N GLY A 38 -8.46 7.62 4.29
CA GLY A 38 -9.28 8.83 4.19
C GLY A 38 -10.61 8.77 4.93
N TRP A 39 -11.03 7.59 5.40
CA TRP A 39 -12.28 7.40 6.11
C TRP A 39 -12.02 7.07 7.57
N THR A 40 -12.83 7.65 8.45
CA THR A 40 -12.79 7.42 9.88
C THR A 40 -14.20 7.24 10.42
N HIS A 41 -14.29 6.73 11.64
CA HIS A 41 -15.55 6.63 12.35
C HIS A 41 -15.38 7.02 13.81
N ASN A 42 -16.46 7.45 14.44
CA ASN A 42 -16.56 7.63 15.87
C ASN A 42 -17.62 6.68 16.41
N TRP A 43 -17.18 5.58 17.02
CA TRP A 43 -18.03 4.59 17.66
C TRP A 43 -18.06 4.85 19.16
N GLN A 44 -19.25 4.98 19.75
CA GLN A 44 -19.38 5.32 21.17
C GLN A 44 -19.51 4.06 22.04
N ILE A 45 -19.94 2.93 21.46
CA ILE A 45 -20.10 1.67 22.20
C ILE A 45 -18.97 0.70 21.84
N SER A 46 -18.07 0.46 22.79
CA SER A 46 -17.00 -0.53 22.68
C SER A 46 -17.55 -1.96 22.85
N GLY A 47 -17.30 -2.85 21.88
CA GLY A 47 -17.70 -4.27 21.93
C GLY A 47 -19.04 -4.63 21.29
N SER A 48 -19.78 -3.65 20.74
CA SER A 48 -20.95 -3.89 19.87
C SER A 48 -20.50 -4.31 18.46
N THR A 49 -21.26 -5.15 17.77
CA THR A 49 -21.07 -5.37 16.33
C THR A 49 -21.45 -4.08 15.59
N GLN A 50 -20.44 -3.35 15.13
CA GLN A 50 -20.55 -2.07 14.39
C GLN A 50 -21.16 -2.20 12.98
N PHE A 51 -21.60 -3.41 12.63
CA PHE A 51 -22.14 -3.75 11.33
C PHE A 51 -23.40 -4.61 11.48
N TYR A 52 -24.40 -4.31 10.66
CA TYR A 52 -25.51 -5.21 10.39
C TYR A 52 -25.13 -6.16 9.26
N THR A 53 -25.50 -7.44 9.37
CA THR A 53 -25.28 -8.46 8.32
C THR A 53 -26.58 -9.07 7.80
N SER A 54 -27.72 -8.64 8.35
CA SER A 54 -29.04 -9.10 7.91
C SER A 54 -29.44 -8.36 6.63
N SER A 55 -30.01 -9.09 5.67
CA SER A 55 -30.52 -8.55 4.40
C SER A 55 -31.65 -7.52 4.57
N GLN A 56 -32.16 -7.32 5.80
CA GLN A 56 -33.10 -6.24 6.11
C GLN A 56 -32.43 -4.86 6.23
N GLN A 57 -31.12 -4.81 6.48
CA GLN A 57 -30.36 -3.58 6.68
C GLN A 57 -29.19 -3.42 5.69
N VAL A 58 -28.76 -4.51 5.06
CA VAL A 58 -27.69 -4.53 4.05
C VAL A 58 -28.30 -4.33 2.67
N CYS A 59 -27.77 -3.37 1.92
CA CYS A 59 -28.30 -3.02 0.60
C CYS A 59 -27.58 -3.73 -0.54
N GLU A 60 -26.25 -3.69 -0.51
CA GLU A 60 -25.39 -4.46 -1.40
C GLU A 60 -24.24 -5.06 -0.58
N GLY A 61 -23.66 -6.18 -1.02
CA GLY A 61 -22.54 -6.82 -0.30
C GLY A 61 -22.97 -7.57 0.96
N SER A 62 -22.10 -7.57 1.99
CA SER A 62 -22.22 -8.46 3.16
C SER A 62 -22.55 -7.76 4.48
N ALA A 63 -22.43 -6.43 4.56
CA ALA A 63 -22.68 -5.68 5.78
C ALA A 63 -23.00 -4.20 5.53
N ALA A 64 -23.70 -3.57 6.47
CA ALA A 64 -23.96 -2.13 6.52
C ALA A 64 -23.50 -1.56 7.87
N ALA A 65 -23.00 -0.33 7.88
CA ALA A 65 -22.52 0.30 9.10
C ALA A 65 -23.69 0.64 10.03
N ARG A 66 -23.55 0.30 11.31
CA ARG A 66 -24.57 0.49 12.34
C ARG A 66 -24.20 1.66 13.23
N LEU A 67 -24.99 2.73 13.20
CA LEU A 67 -24.93 3.81 14.18
C LEU A 67 -26.01 3.60 15.23
N ASP A 68 -25.60 3.22 16.44
CA ASP A 68 -26.44 2.82 17.55
C ASP A 68 -26.20 3.60 18.85
N ALA A 69 -25.52 4.74 18.77
CA ALA A 69 -25.44 5.69 19.88
C ALA A 69 -25.48 7.15 19.42
N THR A 70 -25.91 8.01 20.33
CA THR A 70 -25.79 9.47 20.16
C THR A 70 -24.32 9.83 19.98
N ASN A 71 -24.03 10.74 19.04
CA ASN A 71 -22.71 11.23 18.67
C ASN A 71 -21.84 10.27 17.85
N GLU A 72 -22.39 9.18 17.32
CA GLU A 72 -21.66 8.35 16.38
C GLU A 72 -21.56 8.98 15.00
N SER A 73 -20.46 8.71 14.29
CA SER A 73 -20.29 9.18 12.92
C SER A 73 -19.42 8.31 12.05
N ILE A 74 -19.62 8.43 10.74
CA ILE A 74 -18.65 8.07 9.70
C ILE A 74 -18.22 9.37 9.03
N THR A 75 -16.91 9.58 8.88
CA THR A 75 -16.34 10.80 8.29
C THR A 75 -15.38 10.43 7.15
N VAL A 76 -15.44 11.19 6.07
CA VAL A 76 -14.47 11.13 4.97
C VAL A 76 -13.71 12.44 4.89
N ASN A 77 -12.38 12.35 4.85
CA ASN A 77 -11.44 13.45 4.67
C ASN A 77 -10.85 13.38 3.25
N THR A 78 -11.19 14.37 2.44
CA THR A 78 -10.88 14.43 1.02
C THR A 78 -9.78 15.45 0.73
N SER A 79 -8.91 15.15 -0.24
CA SER A 79 -7.82 16.05 -0.66
C SER A 79 -8.30 17.17 -1.59
N SER A 80 -9.45 16.99 -2.22
CA SER A 80 -10.11 17.93 -3.14
C SER A 80 -11.54 18.18 -2.72
N GLN A 81 -12.19 19.20 -3.28
CA GLN A 81 -13.62 19.45 -3.02
C GLN A 81 -14.44 18.18 -3.29
N PRO A 82 -15.25 17.68 -2.34
CA PRO A 82 -16.20 16.62 -2.60
C PRO A 82 -17.39 17.17 -3.40
N GLY A 83 -17.93 16.36 -4.29
CA GLY A 83 -19.11 16.69 -5.08
C GLY A 83 -20.38 16.12 -4.49
N ARG A 84 -21.16 15.42 -5.34
CA ARG A 84 -22.36 14.75 -4.87
C ARG A 84 -21.99 13.54 -4.01
N VAL A 85 -22.53 13.50 -2.80
CA VAL A 85 -22.43 12.40 -1.85
C VAL A 85 -23.70 11.57 -2.01
N VAL A 86 -23.54 10.28 -2.29
CA VAL A 86 -24.61 9.31 -2.53
C VAL A 86 -24.43 8.14 -1.57
N TYR A 87 -25.52 7.61 -1.05
CA TYR A 87 -25.50 6.60 0.00
C TYR A 87 -26.85 5.88 0.10
N ASN A 88 -26.82 4.68 0.68
CA ASN A 88 -27.99 3.95 1.11
C ASN A 88 -28.20 4.15 2.61
N ILE A 89 -29.45 4.38 3.02
CA ILE A 89 -29.79 4.65 4.43
C ILE A 89 -31.11 3.99 4.83
N ILE A 90 -31.13 3.39 6.02
CA ILE A 90 -32.34 2.78 6.62
C ILE A 90 -32.39 3.12 8.11
N GLY A 91 -33.58 3.47 8.61
CA GLY A 91 -33.85 3.55 10.04
C GLY A 91 -34.26 2.19 10.59
N THR A 92 -33.73 1.79 11.75
CA THR A 92 -34.18 0.58 12.46
C THR A 92 -34.89 0.95 13.75
N GLY A 93 -35.80 0.10 14.23
CA GLY A 93 -36.50 0.32 15.49
C GLY A 93 -37.33 -0.88 15.94
N THR A 94 -37.82 -0.81 17.17
CA THR A 94 -38.56 -1.91 17.83
C THR A 94 -40.07 -1.88 17.58
N SER A 95 -40.65 -0.72 17.28
CA SER A 95 -42.04 -0.53 16.84
C SER A 95 -42.26 0.89 16.30
N GLY A 96 -43.30 1.11 15.49
CA GLY A 96 -43.66 2.46 15.01
C GLY A 96 -42.73 3.03 13.93
N SER A 97 -42.84 4.33 13.63
CA SER A 97 -41.93 5.01 12.68
C SER A 97 -40.59 5.35 13.33
N TRP A 98 -39.51 5.39 12.54
CA TRP A 98 -38.17 5.69 13.06
C TRP A 98 -38.12 6.99 13.87
N GLN A 99 -37.43 6.99 15.01
CA GLN A 99 -37.27 8.17 15.88
C GLN A 99 -35.79 8.50 16.08
N GLY A 100 -35.47 9.78 16.11
CA GLY A 100 -34.11 10.29 16.29
C GLY A 100 -33.79 11.46 15.37
N THR A 101 -32.53 11.89 15.42
CA THR A 101 -31.98 12.90 14.51
C THR A 101 -30.67 12.42 13.93
N PHE A 102 -30.63 12.25 12.61
CA PHE A 102 -29.45 11.90 11.83
C PHE A 102 -29.18 12.99 10.80
N THR A 103 -27.91 13.34 10.59
CA THR A 103 -27.53 14.45 9.71
C THR A 103 -26.39 14.06 8.79
N ILE A 104 -26.39 14.63 7.59
CA ILE A 104 -25.20 14.71 6.74
C ILE A 104 -24.64 16.11 6.91
N GLN A 105 -23.33 16.22 7.14
CA GLN A 105 -22.68 17.49 7.42
C GLN A 105 -21.40 17.63 6.62
N GLU A 106 -21.02 18.88 6.33
CA GLU A 106 -19.77 19.25 5.69
C GLU A 106 -18.90 20.10 6.60
N SER A 107 -17.60 20.09 6.37
CA SER A 107 -16.65 20.96 7.05
C SER A 107 -15.43 21.27 6.19
N VAL A 108 -14.88 22.47 6.38
CA VAL A 108 -13.60 22.90 5.79
C VAL A 108 -12.43 22.41 6.63
N ASP A 109 -12.57 22.39 7.96
CA ASP A 109 -11.49 22.18 8.92
C ASP A 109 -11.61 20.86 9.73
N GLY A 110 -12.75 20.17 9.63
CA GLY A 110 -13.06 18.96 10.40
C GLY A 110 -13.54 19.25 11.83
N ALA A 111 -13.64 20.53 12.23
CA ALA A 111 -14.03 20.96 13.57
C ALA A 111 -15.38 21.69 13.56
N SER A 112 -15.57 22.59 12.62
CA SER A 112 -16.78 23.39 12.44
C SER A 112 -17.65 22.78 11.36
N TRP A 113 -18.85 22.32 11.71
CA TRP A 113 -19.70 21.53 10.82
C TRP A 113 -20.98 22.26 10.43
N ASN A 114 -21.25 22.30 9.12
CA ASN A 114 -22.51 22.78 8.56
C ASN A 114 -23.38 21.60 8.16
N THR A 115 -24.67 21.63 8.49
CA THR A 115 -25.60 20.56 8.11
C THR A 115 -26.04 20.70 6.66
N LEU A 116 -25.75 19.67 5.88
CA LEU A 116 -26.19 19.51 4.49
C LEU A 116 -27.60 18.92 4.39
N LYS A 117 -27.93 17.97 5.27
CA LYS A 117 -29.23 17.30 5.29
C LYS A 117 -29.57 16.80 6.70
N THR A 118 -30.85 16.83 7.05
CA THR A 118 -31.38 16.34 8.33
C THR A 118 -32.48 15.33 8.10
N TYR A 119 -32.42 14.23 8.85
CA TYR A 119 -33.49 13.25 9.02
C TYR A 119 -33.92 13.27 10.49
N GLY A 120 -35.11 13.81 10.75
CA GLY A 120 -35.77 13.76 12.05
C GLY A 120 -36.77 12.61 12.15
N ASN A 121 -37.61 12.68 13.17
CA ASN A 121 -38.64 11.68 13.45
C ASN A 121 -39.50 11.37 12.22
N ALA A 122 -39.74 10.08 11.99
CA ALA A 122 -40.48 9.51 10.88
C ALA A 122 -39.94 9.81 9.46
N GLN A 123 -38.74 10.41 9.33
CA GLN A 123 -38.15 10.74 8.02
C GLN A 123 -37.22 9.67 7.48
N LEU A 124 -36.67 8.79 8.34
CA LEU A 124 -35.95 7.62 7.86
C LEU A 124 -36.93 6.49 7.52
N PRO A 125 -36.77 5.87 6.34
CA PRO A 125 -37.53 4.70 5.95
C PRO A 125 -37.40 3.57 6.96
N PHE A 126 -38.53 2.95 7.29
CA PHE A 126 -38.66 1.96 8.36
C PHE A 126 -39.18 0.64 7.77
N SER A 127 -38.26 -0.29 7.44
CA SER A 127 -38.52 -1.66 6.93
C SER A 127 -39.26 -1.79 5.57
N PRO A 128 -38.94 -2.77 4.70
CA PRO A 128 -37.64 -3.33 4.35
C PRO A 128 -37.34 -2.94 2.88
N ALA A 129 -36.83 -1.73 2.66
CA ALA A 129 -36.29 -1.36 1.36
C ALA A 129 -35.10 -0.42 1.55
N CYS A 130 -34.04 -0.69 0.82
CA CYS A 130 -32.89 0.20 0.72
C CYS A 130 -33.29 1.49 0.07
N ASN A 131 -33.06 2.58 0.79
CA ASN A 131 -33.37 3.90 0.29
C ASN A 131 -32.09 4.60 -0.11
N TYR A 132 -31.99 4.79 -1.42
CA TYR A 132 -30.95 5.55 -2.06
C TYR A 132 -31.23 7.04 -1.91
N ASP A 133 -30.26 7.78 -1.40
CA ASP A 133 -30.35 9.22 -1.23
C ASP A 133 -29.04 9.92 -1.60
N SER A 134 -29.09 11.23 -1.74
CA SER A 134 -27.92 12.04 -2.04
C SER A 134 -27.99 13.45 -1.48
N VAL A 135 -26.83 14.05 -1.31
CA VAL A 135 -26.67 15.48 -1.07
C VAL A 135 -25.53 16.06 -1.90
N LEU A 136 -25.65 17.34 -2.29
CA LEU A 136 -24.64 18.04 -3.06
C LEU A 136 -23.84 18.97 -2.15
N VAL A 137 -22.51 18.83 -2.17
CA VAL A 137 -21.58 19.79 -1.57
C VAL A 137 -21.31 20.89 -2.59
N THR A 138 -21.58 22.15 -2.23
CA THR A 138 -21.41 23.31 -3.13
C THR A 138 -20.24 24.21 -2.74
N ASN A 139 -19.81 24.19 -1.48
CA ASN A 139 -18.70 25.00 -0.99
C ASN A 139 -17.36 24.39 -1.44
N THR A 140 -16.59 25.17 -2.21
CA THR A 140 -15.33 24.76 -2.83
C THR A 140 -14.19 24.50 -1.83
N ASN A 141 -14.31 25.02 -0.61
CA ASN A 141 -13.31 24.85 0.44
C ASN A 141 -13.54 23.61 1.31
N VAL A 142 -14.67 22.92 1.17
CA VAL A 142 -14.99 21.73 1.97
C VAL A 142 -13.97 20.63 1.70
N ARG A 143 -13.51 19.97 2.77
CA ARG A 143 -12.63 18.80 2.72
C ARG A 143 -13.16 17.63 3.53
N TYR A 144 -14.15 17.84 4.39
CA TYR A 144 -14.74 16.81 5.21
C TYR A 144 -16.23 16.69 4.95
N VAL A 145 -16.70 15.44 4.87
CA VAL A 145 -18.13 15.12 4.91
C VAL A 145 -18.33 14.06 6.00
N ARG A 146 -19.39 14.18 6.79
CA ARG A 146 -19.75 13.14 7.76
C ARG A 146 -21.23 12.80 7.79
N PHE A 147 -21.47 11.56 8.17
CA PHE A 147 -22.75 10.93 8.47
C PHE A 147 -22.84 10.86 9.99
N PHE A 148 -23.72 11.65 10.60
CA PHE A 148 -23.68 11.91 12.05
C PHE A 148 -25.03 11.63 12.70
N PHE A 149 -25.04 10.65 13.62
CA PHE A 149 -26.22 10.35 14.44
C PHE A 149 -26.25 11.27 15.66
N SER A 150 -26.79 12.47 15.46
CA SER A 150 -26.69 13.56 16.44
C SER A 150 -27.54 13.34 17.70
N SER A 151 -28.64 12.59 17.60
CA SER A 151 -29.49 12.27 18.75
C SER A 151 -30.20 10.94 18.54
N LYS A 152 -29.94 9.98 19.43
CA LYS A 152 -30.60 8.67 19.41
C LYS A 152 -31.81 8.64 20.36
N THR A 153 -32.94 8.14 19.86
CA THR A 153 -34.04 7.65 20.69
C THR A 153 -33.83 6.17 21.01
N SER A 154 -34.05 5.78 22.26
CA SER A 154 -33.86 4.39 22.70
C SER A 154 -34.66 3.41 21.83
N GLY A 155 -34.01 2.34 21.39
CA GLY A 155 -34.60 1.33 20.51
C GLY A 155 -34.46 1.61 19.01
N TYR A 156 -33.98 2.79 18.59
CA TYR A 156 -33.83 3.16 17.17
C TYR A 156 -32.36 3.37 16.78
N ASN A 157 -31.95 2.79 15.64
CA ASN A 157 -30.60 2.95 15.08
C ASN A 157 -30.67 3.40 13.63
N VAL A 158 -29.51 3.66 13.03
CA VAL A 158 -29.36 3.93 11.59
C VAL A 158 -28.41 2.92 10.97
N ALA A 159 -28.79 2.38 9.83
CA ALA A 159 -27.91 1.61 8.95
C ALA A 159 -27.51 2.49 7.76
N ILE A 160 -26.21 2.57 7.48
CA ILE A 160 -25.65 3.28 6.31
C ILE A 160 -24.82 2.32 5.48
N ASP A 161 -25.00 2.38 4.17
CA ASP A 161 -24.34 1.49 3.22
C ASP A 161 -23.98 2.24 1.92
N ASP A 162 -23.11 1.67 1.09
CA ASP A 162 -22.78 2.15 -0.26
C ASP A 162 -22.42 3.64 -0.37
N ILE A 163 -21.63 4.16 0.57
CA ILE A 163 -21.29 5.58 0.54
C ILE A 163 -20.34 5.84 -0.63
N ARG A 164 -20.72 6.75 -1.54
CA ARG A 164 -19.90 7.20 -2.67
C ARG A 164 -19.83 8.73 -2.67
N VAL A 165 -18.61 9.27 -2.68
CA VAL A 165 -18.34 10.70 -2.84
C VAL A 165 -17.84 10.91 -4.26
N ARG A 166 -18.62 11.62 -5.07
CA ARG A 166 -18.31 11.89 -6.48
C ARG A 166 -17.52 13.19 -6.63
N GLU A 167 -16.90 13.38 -7.79
CA GLU A 167 -16.28 14.66 -8.15
C GLU A 167 -17.31 15.81 -8.16
N PRO A 168 -16.89 17.05 -7.83
CA PRO A 168 -17.76 18.20 -7.87
C PRO A 168 -18.17 18.53 -9.30
N LEU A 169 -19.38 19.09 -9.44
CA LEU A 169 -19.80 19.66 -10.70
C LEU A 169 -19.05 20.98 -10.89
N HIS A 170 -18.17 21.04 -11.87
CA HIS A 170 -17.50 22.28 -12.26
C HIS A 170 -18.44 23.10 -13.13
N THR A 171 -18.85 24.27 -12.67
CA THR A 171 -19.73 25.19 -13.43
C THR A 171 -18.92 26.18 -14.27
N ASN A 172 -17.65 26.42 -13.91
CA ASN A 172 -16.69 27.15 -14.72
C ASN A 172 -15.77 26.18 -15.49
N PRO A 173 -15.02 26.63 -16.50
CA PRO A 173 -14.16 25.75 -17.29
C PRO A 173 -13.17 24.95 -16.44
N LYS A 174 -13.06 23.63 -16.72
CA LYS A 174 -12.12 22.73 -16.05
C LYS A 174 -11.46 21.79 -17.07
N LEU A 175 -10.15 21.91 -17.23
CA LEU A 175 -9.33 21.03 -18.06
C LEU A 175 -8.89 19.79 -17.26
N LYS A 176 -9.01 18.63 -17.90
CA LYS A 176 -8.29 17.42 -17.53
C LYS A 176 -7.54 16.89 -18.75
N ILE A 177 -6.35 16.36 -18.54
CA ILE A 177 -5.56 15.69 -19.58
C ILE A 177 -5.47 14.22 -19.22
N GLU A 178 -5.79 13.37 -20.18
CA GLU A 178 -5.76 11.92 -20.01
C GLU A 178 -4.83 11.28 -21.05
N GLU A 179 -4.17 10.20 -20.65
CA GLU A 179 -3.44 9.29 -21.52
C GLU A 179 -3.83 7.86 -21.14
N ASN A 180 -4.21 7.03 -22.11
CA ASN A 180 -4.69 5.67 -21.85
C ASN A 180 -5.83 5.62 -20.79
N ALA A 181 -6.76 6.59 -20.87
CA ALA A 181 -7.87 6.81 -19.92
C ALA A 181 -7.46 7.15 -18.47
N SER A 182 -6.18 7.35 -18.19
CA SER A 182 -5.68 7.79 -16.88
C SER A 182 -5.40 9.29 -16.91
N VAL A 183 -5.83 10.01 -15.87
CA VAL A 183 -5.58 11.46 -15.75
C VAL A 183 -4.10 11.70 -15.45
N ILE A 184 -3.46 12.55 -16.24
CA ILE A 184 -2.13 13.09 -15.94
C ILE A 184 -2.34 14.38 -15.16
N SER A 185 -1.89 14.43 -13.91
CA SER A 185 -1.98 15.64 -13.07
C SER A 185 -1.12 16.80 -13.63
N ASN A 186 -1.43 18.03 -13.24
CA ASN A 186 -0.63 19.20 -13.60
C ASN A 186 0.79 19.07 -13.01
N GLY A 187 1.81 19.13 -13.87
CA GLY A 187 3.20 18.82 -13.53
C GLY A 187 3.54 17.32 -13.52
N GLY A 188 2.59 16.45 -13.91
CA GLY A 188 2.79 15.01 -14.06
C GLY A 188 3.62 14.63 -15.28
N TYR A 189 3.83 13.32 -15.50
CA TYR A 189 4.57 12.78 -16.62
C TYR A 189 3.66 11.98 -17.54
N ALA A 190 3.82 12.18 -18.85
CA ALA A 190 3.29 11.29 -19.88
C ALA A 190 4.12 10.00 -19.96
N SER A 191 3.49 8.91 -20.38
CA SER A 191 4.13 7.61 -20.57
C SER A 191 5.36 7.72 -21.48
N PRO A 192 6.42 6.93 -21.24
CA PRO A 192 7.60 6.95 -22.09
C PRO A 192 7.27 6.66 -23.55
N VAL A 193 7.82 7.47 -24.45
CA VAL A 193 7.78 7.24 -25.91
C VAL A 193 9.18 6.94 -26.42
N SER A 194 9.31 6.03 -27.39
CA SER A 194 10.59 5.75 -28.04
C SER A 194 10.46 5.61 -29.55
N SER A 195 11.51 5.99 -30.26
CA SER A 195 11.62 5.86 -31.71
C SER A 195 13.09 5.92 -32.12
N PRO A 196 13.51 5.25 -33.21
CA PRO A 196 14.83 5.48 -33.80
C PRO A 196 15.07 6.97 -34.06
N VAL A 197 16.33 7.41 -33.97
CA VAL A 197 16.73 8.80 -34.25
C VAL A 197 16.21 9.24 -35.62
N ALA A 198 15.64 10.45 -35.67
CA ALA A 198 15.01 11.05 -36.85
C ALA A 198 13.76 10.34 -37.40
N THR A 199 13.22 9.34 -36.69
CA THR A 199 11.96 8.69 -37.07
C THR A 199 10.80 9.24 -36.23
N PRO A 200 9.74 9.80 -36.84
CA PRO A 200 8.62 10.35 -36.09
C PRO A 200 7.72 9.25 -35.50
N VAL A 201 7.23 9.48 -34.29
CA VAL A 201 6.16 8.68 -33.66
C VAL A 201 5.16 9.61 -32.98
N ASN A 202 3.87 9.25 -33.02
CA ASN A 202 2.81 10.07 -32.43
C ASN A 202 2.46 9.60 -31.02
N MET A 203 2.32 10.56 -30.11
CA MET A 203 1.72 10.44 -28.79
C MET A 203 0.29 10.99 -28.86
N SER A 204 -0.65 10.33 -28.17
CA SER A 204 -2.06 10.70 -28.17
C SER A 204 -2.54 10.99 -26.75
N PHE A 205 -3.08 12.19 -26.55
CA PHE A 205 -3.66 12.65 -25.30
C PHE A 205 -5.13 13.00 -25.51
N THR A 206 -5.95 12.83 -24.49
CA THR A 206 -7.34 13.31 -24.49
C THR A 206 -7.42 14.56 -23.62
N LEU A 207 -7.76 15.67 -24.25
CA LEU A 207 -8.13 16.90 -23.56
C LEU A 207 -9.62 16.81 -23.23
N ARG A 208 -9.97 16.80 -21.95
CA ARG A 208 -11.35 16.72 -21.47
C ARG A 208 -11.75 18.03 -20.82
N ASN A 209 -12.92 18.53 -21.20
CA ASN A 209 -13.62 19.52 -20.43
C ASN A 209 -14.48 18.81 -19.37
N ALA A 210 -14.10 18.90 -18.10
CA ALA A 210 -14.78 18.27 -16.99
C ALA A 210 -15.85 19.19 -16.33
N SER A 211 -16.30 20.20 -17.07
CA SER A 211 -17.23 21.23 -16.60
C SER A 211 -18.49 21.35 -17.46
N GLN A 212 -19.45 22.11 -16.93
CA GLN A 212 -20.71 22.47 -17.59
C GLN A 212 -20.61 23.76 -18.44
N ALA A 213 -19.47 24.43 -18.45
CA ALA A 213 -19.17 25.57 -19.33
C ALA A 213 -18.30 25.12 -20.50
N ASN A 214 -18.24 25.89 -21.59
CA ASN A 214 -17.25 25.64 -22.65
C ASN A 214 -15.85 25.99 -22.15
N LEU A 215 -14.86 25.15 -22.46
CA LEU A 215 -13.45 25.35 -22.13
C LEU A 215 -12.71 25.87 -23.36
N THR A 216 -11.99 26.97 -23.22
CA THR A 216 -11.18 27.58 -24.30
C THR A 216 -9.71 27.32 -24.04
N LEU A 217 -9.03 26.73 -25.02
CA LEU A 217 -7.59 26.50 -25.02
C LEU A 217 -6.95 27.50 -25.99
N ALA A 218 -6.07 28.35 -25.46
CA ALA A 218 -5.40 29.39 -26.24
C ALA A 218 -4.26 28.83 -27.10
N GLY A 219 -3.55 27.81 -26.60
CA GLY A 219 -2.42 27.23 -27.30
C GLY A 219 -1.60 26.30 -26.41
N ILE A 220 -0.59 25.69 -27.04
CA ILE A 220 0.41 24.86 -26.38
C ILE A 220 1.80 25.43 -26.66
N SER A 221 2.65 25.43 -25.64
CA SER A 221 4.08 25.76 -25.77
C SER A 221 4.93 24.59 -25.29
N PHE A 222 6.04 24.32 -25.98
CA PHE A 222 7.03 23.34 -25.56
C PHE A 222 8.22 24.02 -24.89
N SER A 223 8.77 23.41 -23.85
CA SER A 223 9.99 23.85 -23.18
C SER A 223 10.79 22.67 -22.63
N GLY A 224 12.01 22.92 -22.16
CA GLY A 224 12.95 21.90 -21.72
C GLY A 224 14.06 21.63 -22.75
N THR A 225 15.02 20.79 -22.37
CA THR A 225 16.27 20.57 -23.12
C THR A 225 16.04 20.06 -24.54
N ASN A 226 15.00 19.24 -24.76
CA ASN A 226 14.73 18.61 -26.05
C ASN A 226 13.36 19.01 -26.62
N ALA A 227 12.88 20.22 -26.30
CA ALA A 227 11.60 20.73 -26.78
C ALA A 227 11.45 20.71 -28.32
N SER A 228 12.55 20.90 -29.05
CA SER A 228 12.57 20.86 -30.52
C SER A 228 12.21 19.50 -31.13
N ASP A 229 12.24 18.44 -30.34
CA ASP A 229 11.90 17.08 -30.80
C ASP A 229 10.40 16.83 -30.78
N PHE A 230 9.61 17.75 -30.22
CA PHE A 230 8.18 17.61 -30.05
C PHE A 230 7.44 18.70 -30.81
N SER A 231 6.38 18.32 -31.52
CA SER A 231 5.52 19.23 -32.26
C SER A 231 4.06 18.81 -32.18
N ILE A 232 3.15 19.77 -32.32
CA ILE A 232 1.71 19.48 -32.38
C ILE A 232 1.36 19.06 -33.81
N VAL A 233 0.69 17.92 -33.95
CA VAL A 233 0.10 17.47 -35.22
C VAL A 233 -1.35 17.95 -35.30
N SER A 234 -2.10 17.81 -34.22
CA SER A 234 -3.49 18.24 -34.10
C SER A 234 -3.86 18.37 -32.61
N PRO A 235 -4.87 19.18 -32.25
CA PRO A 235 -5.64 20.11 -33.07
C PRO A 235 -4.89 21.43 -33.32
N SER A 236 -5.49 22.33 -34.10
CA SER A 236 -5.05 23.73 -34.18
C SER A 236 -5.64 24.55 -33.02
N PHE A 237 -4.95 25.63 -32.64
CA PHE A 237 -5.38 26.55 -31.58
C PHE A 237 -5.63 27.97 -32.12
N PRO A 238 -6.53 28.77 -31.53
CA PRO A 238 -7.31 28.47 -30.33
C PRO A 238 -8.41 27.42 -30.58
N LEU A 239 -8.81 26.71 -29.53
CA LEU A 239 -9.80 25.63 -29.57
C LEU A 239 -10.83 25.83 -28.46
N SER A 240 -12.11 25.58 -28.75
CA SER A 240 -13.14 25.48 -27.72
C SER A 240 -13.65 24.03 -27.62
N ILE A 241 -13.66 23.48 -26.41
CA ILE A 241 -14.19 22.16 -26.10
C ILE A 241 -15.54 22.37 -25.38
N PRO A 242 -16.67 21.90 -25.96
CA PRO A 242 -17.98 22.04 -25.33
C PRO A 242 -18.02 21.44 -23.92
N ALA A 243 -19.01 21.86 -23.12
CA ALA A 243 -19.30 21.26 -21.81
C ALA A 243 -19.30 19.73 -21.88
N GLN A 244 -18.61 19.08 -20.93
CA GLN A 244 -18.42 17.62 -20.88
C GLN A 244 -17.76 16.98 -22.12
N GLY A 245 -17.29 17.78 -23.08
CA GLY A 245 -16.69 17.35 -24.33
C GLY A 245 -15.25 16.88 -24.18
N THR A 246 -14.73 16.28 -25.26
CA THR A 246 -13.34 15.84 -25.36
C THR A 246 -12.75 16.21 -26.72
N GLN A 247 -11.43 16.38 -26.76
CA GLN A 247 -10.64 16.56 -27.97
C GLN A 247 -9.36 15.73 -27.88
N VAL A 248 -8.99 15.06 -28.97
CA VAL A 248 -7.71 14.37 -29.07
C VAL A 248 -6.61 15.38 -29.42
N LEU A 249 -5.54 15.40 -28.62
CA LEU A 249 -4.28 16.10 -28.87
C LEU A 249 -3.26 15.07 -29.34
N THR A 250 -2.76 15.24 -30.56
CA THR A 250 -1.66 14.45 -31.12
C THR A 250 -0.38 15.26 -31.11
N ILE A 251 0.61 14.79 -30.36
CA ILE A 251 1.97 15.35 -30.34
C ILE A 251 2.88 14.37 -31.08
N GLN A 252 3.67 14.84 -32.04
CA GLN A 252 4.70 14.05 -32.68
C GLN A 252 6.01 14.20 -31.91
N PHE A 253 6.67 13.08 -31.65
CA PHE A 253 8.04 13.00 -31.16
C PHE A 253 8.95 12.53 -32.31
N THR A 254 9.92 13.38 -32.68
CA THR A 254 10.97 13.06 -33.65
C THR A 254 12.33 13.27 -32.97
N PRO A 255 12.95 12.21 -32.42
CA PRO A 255 14.17 12.35 -31.64
C PRO A 255 15.31 12.89 -32.49
N GLY A 256 15.86 14.05 -32.10
CA GLY A 256 17.02 14.67 -32.75
C GLY A 256 18.36 14.01 -32.39
N GLY A 257 18.36 13.07 -31.45
CA GLY A 257 19.55 12.33 -31.01
C GLY A 257 19.17 11.11 -30.16
N ALA A 258 20.17 10.28 -29.84
CA ALA A 258 19.96 9.07 -29.07
C ALA A 258 19.77 9.34 -27.55
N SER A 259 19.29 8.32 -26.84
CA SER A 259 19.04 8.31 -25.39
C SER A 259 17.92 9.24 -24.94
N THR A 260 17.85 9.58 -23.65
CA THR A 260 16.70 10.30 -23.07
C THR A 260 16.55 11.70 -23.68
N ARG A 261 15.33 12.03 -24.10
CA ARG A 261 14.90 13.29 -24.70
C ARG A 261 13.77 13.88 -23.85
N ASN A 262 14.12 14.73 -22.90
CA ASN A 262 13.16 15.32 -21.97
C ASN A 262 12.67 16.69 -22.44
N ALA A 263 11.36 16.88 -22.38
CA ALA A 263 10.68 18.14 -22.64
C ALA A 263 9.45 18.25 -21.75
N LYS A 264 8.70 19.33 -21.88
CA LYS A 264 7.36 19.46 -21.35
C LYS A 264 6.53 20.31 -22.29
N PHE A 265 5.22 20.07 -22.31
CA PHE A 265 4.27 20.97 -22.95
C PHE A 265 3.40 21.64 -21.89
N THR A 266 3.05 22.90 -22.12
CA THR A 266 2.11 23.65 -21.28
C THR A 266 0.95 24.12 -22.13
N ILE A 267 -0.27 23.72 -21.76
CA ILE A 267 -1.52 24.22 -22.32
C ILE A 267 -1.94 25.47 -21.54
N THR A 268 -2.22 26.55 -22.26
CA THR A 268 -2.87 27.74 -21.70
C THR A 268 -4.37 27.68 -21.96
N SER A 269 -5.18 27.82 -20.90
CA SER A 269 -6.64 27.72 -20.96
C SER A 269 -7.34 28.75 -20.07
N ASP A 270 -8.66 28.83 -20.20
CA ASP A 270 -9.55 29.56 -19.28
C ASP A 270 -10.03 28.71 -18.08
N ASP A 271 -9.32 27.61 -17.73
CA ASP A 271 -9.59 26.82 -16.53
C ASP A 271 -9.59 27.70 -15.27
N ALA A 272 -10.74 27.75 -14.59
CA ALA A 272 -10.98 28.64 -13.47
C ALA A 272 -10.61 28.05 -12.10
N TYR A 273 -10.07 26.83 -12.07
CA TYR A 273 -9.79 26.05 -10.86
C TYR A 273 -8.28 25.85 -10.64
N GLY A 274 -7.48 26.85 -10.99
CA GLY A 274 -6.04 26.89 -10.71
C GLY A 274 -5.14 26.21 -11.75
N ASP A 275 -5.71 25.63 -12.80
CA ASP A 275 -4.97 24.93 -13.86
C ASP A 275 -5.01 25.68 -15.21
N ALA A 276 -5.16 27.01 -15.18
CA ALA A 276 -5.11 27.86 -16.37
C ALA A 276 -3.81 27.65 -17.18
N LEU A 277 -2.72 27.27 -16.51
CA LEU A 277 -1.51 26.72 -17.12
C LEU A 277 -1.36 25.25 -16.70
N TYR A 278 -1.63 24.34 -17.63
CA TYR A 278 -1.55 22.90 -17.41
C TYR A 278 -0.28 22.34 -18.04
N THR A 279 0.66 21.86 -17.23
CA THR A 279 1.95 21.34 -17.67
C THR A 279 1.98 19.82 -17.64
N VAL A 280 2.50 19.20 -18.69
CA VAL A 280 2.78 17.76 -18.75
C VAL A 280 4.24 17.57 -19.16
N ASN A 281 4.99 16.84 -18.34
CA ASN A 281 6.37 16.45 -18.65
C ASN A 281 6.36 15.30 -19.66
N LEU A 282 7.21 15.40 -20.67
CA LEU A 282 7.39 14.43 -21.74
C LEU A 282 8.71 13.69 -21.54
N TYR A 283 8.64 12.36 -21.65
CA TYR A 283 9.79 11.48 -21.56
C TYR A 283 9.95 10.71 -22.88
N GLY A 284 10.84 11.19 -23.74
CA GLY A 284 11.18 10.52 -24.99
C GLY A 284 12.50 9.75 -24.89
N VAL A 285 12.68 8.73 -25.73
CA VAL A 285 13.96 8.04 -25.94
C VAL A 285 14.24 7.91 -27.42
N GLY A 286 15.36 8.50 -27.86
CA GLY A 286 15.87 8.29 -29.21
C GLY A 286 16.69 7.01 -29.30
N GLY A 287 16.33 6.11 -30.20
CA GLY A 287 16.93 4.78 -30.27
C GLY A 287 16.37 3.84 -29.20
N ASN A 288 17.22 2.97 -28.67
CA ASN A 288 16.77 1.79 -27.91
C ASN A 288 16.63 2.03 -26.41
N TYR A 289 17.53 2.81 -25.79
CA TYR A 289 17.65 2.87 -24.34
C TYR A 289 17.78 4.31 -23.82
N ALA A 290 17.22 4.56 -22.65
CA ALA A 290 17.39 5.79 -21.88
C ALA A 290 18.87 6.08 -21.58
N THR A 291 19.17 7.31 -21.17
CA THR A 291 20.51 7.67 -20.69
C THR A 291 20.80 6.92 -19.40
N ALA A 292 21.83 6.07 -19.38
CA ALA A 292 22.22 5.33 -18.18
C ALA A 292 22.53 6.28 -17.00
N PRO A 293 22.09 5.95 -15.77
CA PRO A 293 22.41 6.77 -14.60
C PRO A 293 23.86 6.60 -14.15
N GLY A 294 24.27 7.42 -13.17
CA GLY A 294 25.52 7.20 -12.43
C GLY A 294 25.48 5.93 -11.57
N SER A 295 26.63 5.57 -10.97
CA SER A 295 26.70 4.48 -9.99
C SER A 295 26.24 4.95 -8.61
N ALA A 296 25.57 4.07 -7.86
CA ALA A 296 25.35 4.25 -6.43
C ALA A 296 26.68 4.15 -5.65
N SER A 297 26.69 4.57 -4.38
CA SER A 297 27.88 4.48 -3.52
C SER A 297 27.55 4.01 -2.09
N ASN A 298 28.58 3.79 -1.26
CA ASN A 298 28.47 3.55 0.19
C ASN A 298 27.56 2.38 0.61
N LEU A 299 27.66 1.23 -0.08
CA LEU A 299 26.96 0.01 0.32
C LEU A 299 27.44 -0.45 1.71
N ASN A 300 26.51 -0.59 2.64
CA ASN A 300 26.78 -1.02 4.01
C ASN A 300 25.61 -1.84 4.58
N PHE A 301 25.86 -2.45 5.75
CA PHE A 301 24.94 -3.36 6.43
C PHE A 301 24.76 -2.92 7.88
N PRO A 302 23.92 -1.91 8.16
CA PRO A 302 23.90 -1.21 9.45
C PRO A 302 23.34 -2.08 10.59
N ILE A 303 22.58 -3.12 10.25
CA ILE A 303 22.18 -4.19 11.16
C ILE A 303 22.51 -5.51 10.50
N ASN A 304 23.29 -6.36 11.17
CA ASN A 304 23.59 -7.72 10.76
C ASN A 304 23.36 -8.68 11.94
N LYS A 305 22.32 -9.49 11.84
CA LYS A 305 21.88 -10.50 12.80
C LYS A 305 21.75 -11.85 12.08
N THR A 306 21.76 -12.94 12.84
CA THR A 306 21.74 -14.32 12.29
C THR A 306 20.69 -14.57 11.21
N TYR A 307 19.46 -14.07 11.40
CA TYR A 307 18.36 -14.26 10.45
C TYR A 307 17.83 -12.95 9.87
N ARG A 308 18.62 -11.87 9.96
CA ARG A 308 18.13 -10.54 9.58
C ARG A 308 19.30 -9.60 9.27
N THR A 309 19.29 -8.96 8.12
CA THR A 309 20.24 -7.88 7.79
C THR A 309 19.51 -6.71 7.16
N ILE A 310 19.99 -5.48 7.36
CA ILE A 310 19.61 -4.33 6.53
C ILE A 310 20.66 -4.19 5.42
N VAL A 311 20.20 -3.87 4.22
CA VAL A 311 21.06 -3.40 3.14
C VAL A 311 20.82 -1.91 2.96
N SER A 312 21.88 -1.10 2.96
CA SER A 312 21.77 0.34 2.74
C SER A 312 22.86 0.85 1.80
N PHE A 313 22.53 1.84 0.98
CA PHE A 313 23.45 2.50 0.05
C PHE A 313 23.07 3.97 -0.17
N SER A 314 24.03 4.78 -0.58
CA SER A 314 23.82 6.16 -1.03
C SER A 314 23.33 6.18 -2.48
N ASN A 315 22.31 7.00 -2.71
CA ASN A 315 21.64 7.11 -3.99
C ASN A 315 22.43 7.98 -4.98
N THR A 316 22.22 7.72 -6.26
CA THR A 316 22.62 8.58 -7.39
C THR A 316 21.38 9.23 -7.99
N THR A 317 21.54 10.27 -8.81
CA THR A 317 20.40 10.80 -9.55
C THR A 317 19.93 9.78 -10.59
N VAL A 318 18.67 9.37 -10.47
CA VAL A 318 17.90 8.61 -11.46
C VAL A 318 16.75 9.47 -11.97
N ASP A 319 16.27 9.22 -13.18
CA ASP A 319 15.16 9.98 -13.77
C ASP A 319 13.81 9.59 -13.15
N TYR A 320 12.71 10.20 -13.62
CA TYR A 320 11.37 9.96 -13.08
C TYR A 320 10.95 8.49 -13.13
N TYR A 321 11.35 7.76 -14.15
CA TYR A 321 11.00 6.35 -14.34
C TYR A 321 12.09 5.37 -13.87
N GLY A 322 13.26 5.89 -13.52
CA GLY A 322 14.39 5.15 -12.99
C GLY A 322 14.26 4.77 -11.51
N GLY A 323 15.18 3.94 -11.08
CA GLY A 323 15.27 3.39 -9.73
C GLY A 323 16.51 2.53 -9.52
N TYR A 324 16.42 1.59 -8.59
CA TYR A 324 17.52 0.71 -8.20
C TYR A 324 17.08 -0.74 -8.24
N LEU A 325 17.83 -1.55 -8.97
CA LEU A 325 17.73 -3.00 -8.92
C LEU A 325 18.83 -3.52 -8.00
N VAL A 326 18.47 -4.25 -6.94
CA VAL A 326 19.47 -4.90 -6.06
C VAL A 326 19.43 -6.40 -6.26
N LEU A 327 20.58 -6.95 -6.66
CA LEU A 327 20.79 -8.38 -6.81
C LEU A 327 21.45 -8.95 -5.57
N ARG A 328 21.05 -10.16 -5.19
CA ARG A 328 21.64 -10.92 -4.08
C ARG A 328 21.99 -12.33 -4.54
N SER A 329 23.22 -12.76 -4.29
CA SER A 329 23.67 -14.15 -4.41
C SER A 329 24.17 -14.70 -3.07
N GLU A 330 24.18 -16.02 -2.95
CA GLU A 330 24.60 -16.75 -1.75
C GLU A 330 25.95 -17.45 -2.01
N GLY A 331 26.91 -17.31 -1.08
CA GLY A 331 28.21 -18.00 -1.10
C GLY A 331 29.24 -17.51 -2.13
N ALA A 332 28.82 -16.83 -3.20
CA ALA A 332 29.72 -16.28 -4.22
C ALA A 332 29.24 -14.91 -4.73
N PRO A 333 30.14 -14.05 -5.26
CA PRO A 333 29.76 -12.77 -5.88
C PRO A 333 28.75 -12.92 -7.01
N VAL A 334 27.97 -11.87 -7.26
CA VAL A 334 27.04 -11.78 -8.39
C VAL A 334 27.83 -11.87 -9.70
N ASN A 335 27.39 -12.74 -10.63
CA ASN A 335 28.15 -13.05 -11.85
C ASN A 335 27.53 -12.54 -13.16
N THR A 336 26.29 -12.07 -13.13
CA THR A 336 25.57 -11.60 -14.32
C THR A 336 24.84 -10.30 -13.99
N TRP A 337 24.91 -9.34 -14.91
CA TRP A 337 24.23 -8.05 -14.79
C TRP A 337 22.90 -8.03 -15.56
N PRO A 338 21.92 -7.20 -15.14
CA PRO A 338 20.68 -7.02 -15.89
C PRO A 338 20.97 -6.47 -17.29
N SER A 339 20.16 -6.87 -18.25
CA SER A 339 20.27 -6.42 -19.65
C SER A 339 19.38 -5.21 -19.91
N ASN A 340 19.90 -4.22 -20.64
CA ASN A 340 19.12 -3.07 -21.09
C ASN A 340 17.90 -3.53 -21.91
N GLY A 341 16.80 -2.77 -21.78
CA GLY A 341 15.51 -3.07 -22.40
C GLY A 341 14.71 -4.22 -21.78
N THR A 342 15.27 -4.93 -20.80
CA THR A 342 14.57 -5.98 -20.06
C THR A 342 14.13 -5.46 -18.71
N ASN A 343 12.83 -5.55 -18.41
CA ASN A 343 12.33 -5.29 -17.06
C ASN A 343 12.56 -6.50 -16.19
N TYR A 344 13.00 -6.25 -14.95
CA TYR A 344 13.13 -7.30 -13.94
C TYR A 344 12.21 -7.05 -12.75
N GLN A 345 11.69 -8.11 -12.16
CA GLN A 345 10.81 -8.06 -10.99
C GLN A 345 11.49 -8.67 -9.76
N VAL A 346 11.10 -8.21 -8.56
CA VAL A 346 11.59 -8.80 -7.30
C VAL A 346 11.24 -10.29 -7.26
N GLY A 347 12.23 -11.13 -6.96
CA GLY A 347 12.14 -12.59 -6.97
C GLY A 347 12.65 -13.27 -8.24
N GLU A 348 12.79 -12.53 -9.35
CA GLU A 348 13.40 -13.05 -10.58
C GLU A 348 14.89 -13.36 -10.40
N THR A 349 15.40 -14.25 -11.25
CA THR A 349 16.79 -14.75 -11.19
C THR A 349 17.58 -14.20 -12.38
N ILE A 350 18.78 -13.67 -12.11
CA ILE A 350 19.74 -13.18 -13.10
C ILE A 350 21.09 -13.83 -12.78
N GLY A 351 21.54 -14.74 -13.65
CA GLY A 351 22.74 -15.53 -13.36
C GLY A 351 22.60 -16.33 -12.06
N ASN A 352 23.56 -16.16 -11.14
CA ASN A 352 23.53 -16.79 -9.82
C ASN A 352 22.79 -15.97 -8.74
N ALA A 353 22.21 -14.82 -9.10
CA ALA A 353 21.61 -13.90 -8.14
C ALA A 353 20.09 -13.79 -8.31
N LYS A 354 19.40 -13.38 -7.25
CA LYS A 354 17.98 -13.00 -7.28
C LYS A 354 17.82 -11.50 -7.10
N VAL A 355 16.81 -10.92 -7.75
CA VAL A 355 16.38 -9.55 -7.50
C VAL A 355 15.70 -9.49 -6.14
N VAL A 356 16.25 -8.72 -5.21
CA VAL A 356 15.72 -8.56 -3.84
C VAL A 356 15.17 -7.16 -3.56
N TYR A 357 15.34 -6.23 -4.50
CA TYR A 357 14.82 -4.88 -4.46
C TYR A 357 14.67 -4.33 -5.88
N ASN A 358 13.54 -3.69 -6.15
CA ASN A 358 13.30 -2.94 -7.37
C ASN A 358 12.35 -1.78 -7.05
N ASP A 359 12.90 -0.60 -6.81
CA ASP A 359 12.13 0.59 -6.47
C ASP A 359 12.98 1.85 -6.72
N LYS A 360 12.35 3.03 -6.71
CA LYS A 360 12.99 4.33 -6.86
C LYS A 360 13.96 4.66 -5.72
N GLY A 361 13.78 4.05 -4.56
CA GLY A 361 14.50 4.41 -3.35
C GLY A 361 14.05 5.75 -2.77
N ASP A 362 14.55 6.07 -1.57
CA ASP A 362 14.31 7.37 -0.95
C ASP A 362 15.18 8.47 -1.62
N VAL A 363 15.10 9.71 -1.13
CA VAL A 363 15.74 10.85 -1.80
C VAL A 363 17.28 10.81 -1.76
N SER A 364 17.89 10.38 -0.65
CA SER A 364 19.36 10.46 -0.44
C SER A 364 20.04 9.11 -0.24
N SER A 365 19.35 8.15 0.36
CA SER A 365 19.88 6.82 0.63
C SER A 365 18.74 5.82 0.67
N THR A 366 18.96 4.63 0.14
CA THR A 366 17.99 3.55 0.21
C THR A 366 18.37 2.58 1.31
N SER A 367 17.39 2.07 2.05
CA SER A 367 17.57 1.04 3.06
C SER A 367 16.39 0.08 3.05
N PHE A 368 16.65 -1.23 3.03
CA PHE A 368 15.60 -2.24 3.02
C PHE A 368 16.03 -3.53 3.72
N TRP A 369 15.03 -4.35 4.07
CA TRP A 369 15.20 -5.67 4.67
C TRP A 369 15.05 -6.75 3.59
N PRO A 370 16.15 -7.35 3.08
CA PRO A 370 16.02 -8.55 2.27
C PRO A 370 15.31 -9.66 3.06
N ARG A 371 14.35 -10.32 2.40
CA ARG A 371 13.66 -11.50 2.95
C ARG A 371 14.58 -12.72 2.91
N TRP A 372 14.27 -13.73 3.70
CA TRP A 372 14.95 -15.03 3.67
C TRP A 372 16.46 -14.92 3.87
N VAL A 373 16.84 -14.49 5.07
CA VAL A 373 18.24 -14.39 5.52
C VAL A 373 18.49 -15.57 6.47
N LEU A 374 19.50 -16.37 6.14
CA LEU A 374 19.87 -17.59 6.87
C LEU A 374 21.09 -17.34 7.76
N ALA A 375 21.20 -18.15 8.81
CA ALA A 375 22.34 -18.17 9.72
C ALA A 375 23.62 -18.64 9.02
N ASN A 376 24.76 -18.07 9.41
CA ASN A 376 26.08 -18.48 8.93
C ASN A 376 26.20 -18.48 7.39
N THR A 377 25.57 -17.52 6.74
CA THR A 377 25.53 -17.41 5.28
C THR A 377 26.18 -16.12 4.84
N THR A 378 27.12 -16.23 3.91
CA THR A 378 27.68 -15.07 3.21
C THR A 378 26.78 -14.70 2.04
N TYR A 379 26.25 -13.48 2.08
CA TYR A 379 25.47 -12.88 1.00
C TYR A 379 26.31 -11.84 0.27
N HIS A 380 26.25 -11.86 -1.06
CA HIS A 380 26.83 -10.84 -1.92
C HIS A 380 25.70 -10.02 -2.55
N PHE A 381 25.86 -8.70 -2.54
CA PHE A 381 24.90 -7.76 -3.08
C PHE A 381 25.53 -6.95 -4.20
N ALA A 382 24.72 -6.62 -5.20
CA ALA A 382 25.05 -5.68 -6.25
C ALA A 382 23.91 -4.69 -6.44
N VAL A 383 24.21 -3.39 -6.37
CA VAL A 383 23.26 -2.30 -6.55
C VAL A 383 23.43 -1.73 -7.96
N VAL A 384 22.39 -1.87 -8.78
CA VAL A 384 22.38 -1.48 -10.18
C VAL A 384 21.32 -0.40 -10.38
N PRO A 385 21.70 0.89 -10.36
CA PRO A 385 20.79 1.98 -10.72
C PRO A 385 20.34 1.84 -12.18
N TYR A 386 19.12 2.27 -12.49
CA TYR A 386 18.61 2.31 -13.85
C TYR A 386 17.79 3.58 -14.12
N ASN A 387 17.74 3.97 -15.38
CA ASN A 387 16.91 5.05 -15.91
C ASN A 387 15.97 4.49 -16.98
N GLY A 388 14.85 5.19 -17.22
CA GLY A 388 13.80 4.72 -18.11
C GLY A 388 12.93 3.64 -17.44
N GLY A 389 11.62 3.76 -17.61
CA GLY A 389 10.64 2.84 -17.01
C GLY A 389 10.00 2.01 -18.09
N GLY A 390 9.95 0.71 -17.85
CA GLY A 390 9.36 -0.21 -18.80
C GLY A 390 10.30 -0.63 -19.91
N SER A 391 10.13 -1.87 -20.36
CA SER A 391 10.64 -2.36 -21.63
C SER A 391 9.97 -1.56 -22.75
N PRO A 392 10.70 -1.15 -23.80
CA PRO A 392 12.07 -1.54 -24.14
C PRO A 392 13.15 -0.52 -23.73
N VAL A 393 12.82 0.56 -23.03
CA VAL A 393 13.74 1.72 -22.90
C VAL A 393 14.64 1.73 -21.67
N VAL A 394 14.41 0.84 -20.71
CA VAL A 394 15.19 0.78 -19.47
C VAL A 394 16.69 0.61 -19.76
N SER A 395 17.52 1.43 -19.09
CA SER A 395 18.98 1.38 -19.17
C SER A 395 19.59 1.23 -17.77
N TYR A 396 20.30 0.13 -17.57
CA TYR A 396 21.00 -0.20 -16.33
C TYR A 396 22.43 0.34 -16.33
N GLN A 397 22.90 0.80 -15.17
CA GLN A 397 24.32 1.10 -14.95
C GLN A 397 25.09 -0.19 -14.62
N THR A 398 25.60 -0.85 -15.66
CA THR A 398 26.36 -2.11 -15.52
C THR A 398 27.88 -1.91 -15.52
N ASN A 399 28.36 -0.68 -15.71
CA ASN A 399 29.76 -0.32 -15.51
C ASN A 399 29.96 0.16 -14.08
N ASN A 400 31.02 -0.31 -13.40
CA ASN A 400 31.32 0.05 -12.02
C ASN A 400 30.11 -0.15 -11.07
N VAL A 401 29.50 -1.34 -11.14
CA VAL A 401 28.40 -1.73 -10.26
C VAL A 401 28.88 -1.72 -8.82
N LEU A 402 28.10 -1.07 -7.94
CA LEU A 402 28.38 -1.07 -6.50
C LEU A 402 28.12 -2.46 -5.94
N THR A 403 29.16 -3.12 -5.44
CA THR A 403 29.07 -4.46 -4.85
C THR A 403 29.59 -4.49 -3.44
N GLY A 404 29.14 -5.47 -2.65
CA GLY A 404 29.55 -5.68 -1.27
C GLY A 404 29.02 -6.99 -0.72
N SER A 405 29.53 -7.42 0.42
CA SER A 405 29.13 -8.69 1.03
C SER A 405 28.98 -8.57 2.54
N VAL A 406 28.12 -9.41 3.10
CA VAL A 406 27.91 -9.55 4.55
C VAL A 406 27.81 -11.01 4.91
N ASN A 407 28.46 -11.41 5.99
CA ASN A 407 28.31 -12.74 6.58
C ASN A 407 27.40 -12.65 7.80
N THR A 408 26.29 -13.39 7.80
CA THR A 408 25.40 -13.43 8.96
C THR A 408 26.04 -14.26 10.08
N PRO A 409 25.91 -13.85 11.36
CA PRO A 409 26.41 -14.64 12.48
C PRO A 409 25.74 -16.01 12.55
N ALA A 410 26.46 -17.06 12.95
CA ALA A 410 25.89 -18.40 13.10
C ALA A 410 24.85 -18.51 14.24
N SER A 411 24.94 -17.65 15.25
CA SER A 411 24.02 -17.64 16.39
C SER A 411 23.80 -16.23 16.93
N MET A 412 22.57 -15.95 17.36
CA MET A 412 22.21 -14.76 18.13
C MET A 412 22.43 -14.96 19.63
N ALA A 413 22.62 -16.21 20.08
CA ALA A 413 22.86 -16.49 21.48
C ALA A 413 24.28 -16.04 21.84
N SER A 414 24.40 -15.36 22.98
CA SER A 414 25.72 -15.09 23.56
C SER A 414 26.46 -16.42 23.75
N PRO A 415 27.76 -16.51 23.43
CA PRO A 415 28.58 -17.68 23.76
C PRO A 415 28.53 -18.05 25.25
N THR A 416 28.23 -17.08 26.12
CA THR A 416 28.14 -17.26 27.57
C THR A 416 26.71 -17.51 28.07
N LYS A 417 25.71 -17.67 27.18
CA LYS A 417 24.29 -17.81 27.57
C LYS A 417 24.10 -18.90 28.64
N TYR A 418 24.76 -20.04 28.49
CA TYR A 418 24.65 -21.18 29.39
C TYR A 418 25.79 -21.28 30.41
N ALA A 419 26.64 -20.25 30.56
CA ALA A 419 27.83 -20.30 31.40
C ALA A 419 27.53 -20.51 32.90
N SER A 420 26.32 -20.15 33.35
CA SER A 420 25.87 -20.35 34.73
C SER A 420 25.19 -21.70 34.97
N ILE A 421 25.03 -22.54 33.95
CA ILE A 421 24.36 -23.84 34.07
C ILE A 421 25.39 -24.91 34.41
N ASP A 422 25.22 -25.56 35.56
CA ASP A 422 26.00 -26.73 35.95
C ASP A 422 25.24 -28.02 35.60
N PRO A 423 25.71 -28.83 34.63
CA PRO A 423 25.06 -30.07 34.22
C PRO A 423 25.09 -31.16 35.30
N LEU A 424 25.91 -31.02 36.35
CA LEU A 424 26.00 -31.97 37.46
C LEU A 424 25.15 -31.55 38.67
N SER A 425 24.55 -30.36 38.64
CA SER A 425 23.74 -29.88 39.74
C SER A 425 22.43 -30.66 39.85
N GLY A 426 22.02 -30.98 41.09
CA GLY A 426 20.68 -31.50 41.37
C GLY A 426 19.55 -30.52 41.01
N THR A 427 19.86 -29.24 40.81
CA THR A 427 18.92 -28.18 40.38
C THR A 427 18.95 -27.89 38.89
N LEU A 428 19.69 -28.68 38.09
CA LEU A 428 19.88 -28.45 36.64
C LEU A 428 18.59 -28.06 35.91
N ILE A 429 17.51 -28.80 36.12
CA ILE A 429 16.23 -28.56 35.43
C ILE A 429 15.66 -27.18 35.81
N THR A 430 15.69 -26.82 37.08
CA THR A 430 15.21 -25.53 37.58
C THR A 430 16.09 -24.38 37.09
N ASP A 431 17.41 -24.54 37.15
CA ASP A 431 18.36 -23.49 36.72
C ASP A 431 18.27 -23.25 35.21
N LEU A 432 18.18 -24.33 34.43
CA LEU A 432 17.96 -24.25 33.00
C LEU A 432 16.61 -23.61 32.68
N HIS A 433 15.54 -24.03 33.36
CA HIS A 433 14.21 -23.45 33.20
C HIS A 433 14.24 -21.94 33.46
N ASN A 434 14.81 -21.50 34.59
CA ASN A 434 14.90 -20.08 34.92
C ASN A 434 15.69 -19.27 33.87
N LEU A 435 16.74 -19.86 33.30
CA LEU A 435 17.55 -19.22 32.25
C LEU A 435 16.81 -19.10 30.92
N ILE A 436 16.05 -20.12 30.51
CA ILE A 436 15.42 -20.19 29.17
C ILE A 436 13.96 -19.71 29.15
N ASN A 437 13.31 -19.59 30.32
CA ASN A 437 11.89 -19.28 30.42
C ASN A 437 11.48 -17.79 30.61
N PRO A 438 12.33 -16.74 30.51
CA PRO A 438 11.79 -15.40 30.34
C PRO A 438 11.21 -15.25 28.92
N HIS A 439 9.89 -15.28 28.78
CA HIS A 439 9.21 -15.16 27.50
C HIS A 439 8.16 -14.04 27.47
N SER A 440 7.94 -13.50 26.26
CA SER A 440 6.79 -12.64 25.97
C SER A 440 5.76 -13.48 25.22
N SER A 441 4.54 -13.56 25.75
CA SER A 441 3.46 -14.30 25.08
C SER A 441 2.96 -13.53 23.86
N VAL A 442 2.78 -14.24 22.75
CA VAL A 442 2.19 -13.73 21.51
C VAL A 442 1.03 -14.64 21.15
N PHE A 443 -0.17 -14.09 20.90
CA PHE A 443 -1.34 -14.91 20.58
C PHE A 443 -1.12 -15.81 19.35
N TYR A 444 -1.70 -17.00 19.39
CA TYR A 444 -1.62 -17.98 18.29
C TYR A 444 -2.16 -17.41 16.96
N SER A 445 -3.18 -16.57 17.02
CA SER A 445 -3.72 -15.84 15.86
C SER A 445 -2.72 -14.92 15.17
N ASN A 446 -1.66 -14.48 15.85
CA ASN A 446 -0.62 -13.62 15.28
C ASN A 446 0.45 -14.39 14.50
N TYR A 447 0.38 -15.72 14.38
CA TYR A 447 1.40 -16.51 13.69
C TYR A 447 1.64 -16.07 12.23
N ARG A 448 0.58 -15.67 11.51
CA ARG A 448 0.73 -15.15 10.14
C ARG A 448 1.63 -13.90 10.10
N PRO A 449 1.28 -12.78 10.76
CA PRO A 449 2.08 -11.55 10.67
C PRO A 449 3.48 -11.70 11.28
N THR A 450 3.70 -12.59 12.25
CA THR A 450 5.02 -12.74 12.89
C THR A 450 5.93 -13.73 12.17
N ILE A 451 5.42 -14.91 11.81
CA ILE A 451 6.23 -16.04 11.33
C ILE A 451 6.13 -16.21 9.81
N ILE A 452 4.93 -16.20 9.24
CA ILE A 452 4.78 -16.34 7.78
C ILE A 452 5.34 -15.09 7.08
N ASP A 453 4.78 -13.92 7.38
CA ASP A 453 5.14 -12.67 6.70
C ASP A 453 6.56 -12.20 7.08
N GLY A 454 6.99 -12.46 8.31
CA GLY A 454 8.25 -11.98 8.87
C GLY A 454 9.47 -12.89 8.69
N PHE A 455 9.28 -14.20 8.55
CA PHE A 455 10.38 -15.17 8.59
C PHE A 455 10.39 -16.16 7.41
N TYR A 456 9.30 -16.90 7.18
CA TYR A 456 9.28 -17.98 6.17
C TYR A 456 9.16 -17.48 4.73
N THR A 457 8.50 -16.34 4.53
CA THR A 457 8.22 -15.85 3.19
C THR A 457 9.49 -15.36 2.49
N ARG A 458 9.70 -15.85 1.27
CA ARG A 458 10.73 -15.37 0.34
C ARG A 458 10.11 -14.84 -0.94
N ASP A 459 10.81 -13.92 -1.59
CA ASP A 459 10.41 -13.36 -2.87
C ASP A 459 10.56 -14.39 -3.98
N THR A 460 9.60 -14.42 -4.90
CA THR A 460 9.64 -15.25 -6.11
C THR A 460 9.01 -14.49 -7.26
N PHE A 461 9.22 -14.96 -8.48
CA PHE A 461 8.47 -14.51 -9.64
C PHE A 461 8.16 -15.73 -10.49
N VAL A 462 6.96 -16.27 -10.32
CA VAL A 462 6.52 -17.50 -10.99
C VAL A 462 5.21 -17.22 -11.69
N VAL A 463 5.20 -17.41 -13.01
CA VAL A 463 3.99 -17.32 -13.83
C VAL A 463 3.43 -18.73 -14.00
N GLN A 464 2.19 -18.94 -13.57
CA GLN A 464 1.44 -20.18 -13.76
C GLN A 464 0.06 -19.86 -14.37
N GLY A 465 -0.10 -20.19 -15.64
CA GLY A 465 -1.30 -19.82 -16.40
C GLY A 465 -1.47 -18.30 -16.44
N ALA A 466 -2.64 -17.81 -16.03
CA ALA A 466 -2.93 -16.37 -15.95
C ALA A 466 -2.39 -15.70 -14.67
N ASN A 467 -1.89 -16.48 -13.71
CA ASN A 467 -1.47 -15.97 -12.41
C ASN A 467 0.05 -15.75 -12.36
N THR A 468 0.45 -14.62 -11.77
CA THR A 468 1.85 -14.38 -11.38
C THR A 468 1.92 -14.34 -9.87
N PHE A 469 2.80 -15.17 -9.30
CA PHE A 469 3.02 -15.28 -7.87
C PHE A 469 4.32 -14.57 -7.48
N ASN A 470 4.24 -13.72 -6.46
CA ASN A 470 5.35 -12.87 -6.03
C ASN A 470 5.95 -13.26 -4.66
N LYS A 471 5.34 -14.25 -3.98
CA LYS A 471 5.84 -14.82 -2.72
C LYS A 471 5.78 -16.34 -2.73
N VAL A 472 6.67 -16.93 -1.96
CA VAL A 472 6.67 -18.37 -1.71
C VAL A 472 7.19 -18.66 -0.30
N PHE A 473 6.75 -19.76 0.30
CA PHE A 473 7.48 -20.43 1.38
C PHE A 473 7.39 -21.94 1.17
N ASN A 474 8.15 -22.73 1.94
CA ASN A 474 8.01 -24.19 1.92
C ASN A 474 7.31 -24.64 3.19
N CYS A 475 6.32 -25.51 3.04
CA CYS A 475 5.79 -26.23 4.17
C CYS A 475 6.86 -27.13 4.79
N SER A 476 6.88 -27.19 6.10
CA SER A 476 7.60 -28.22 6.84
C SER A 476 7.08 -29.61 6.46
N TYR A 477 7.94 -30.61 6.66
CA TYR A 477 7.73 -32.03 6.30
C TYR A 477 7.72 -32.32 4.81
N SER A 478 6.76 -31.79 4.05
CA SER A 478 6.63 -32.09 2.62
C SER A 478 7.61 -31.33 1.74
N SER A 479 8.21 -30.25 2.27
CA SER A 479 8.94 -29.26 1.47
C SER A 479 8.11 -28.66 0.33
N ALA A 480 6.77 -28.81 0.37
CA ALA A 480 5.89 -28.35 -0.68
C ALA A 480 5.99 -26.83 -0.82
N PRO A 481 6.30 -26.30 -2.01
CA PRO A 481 6.35 -24.87 -2.23
C PRO A 481 4.93 -24.31 -2.31
N ILE A 482 4.64 -23.32 -1.47
CA ILE A 482 3.36 -22.62 -1.44
C ILE A 482 3.54 -21.27 -2.11
N LEU A 483 3.03 -21.14 -3.34
CA LEU A 483 3.00 -19.89 -4.10
C LEU A 483 1.78 -19.07 -3.70
N PHE A 484 1.99 -17.78 -3.44
CA PHE A 484 0.90 -16.89 -3.07
C PHE A 484 1.21 -15.42 -3.39
N ASN A 485 0.17 -14.60 -3.37
CA ASN A 485 0.25 -13.14 -3.36
C ASN A 485 -0.30 -12.65 -2.02
N GLN A 486 0.22 -11.53 -1.50
CA GLN A 486 -0.31 -10.97 -0.26
C GLN A 486 -1.73 -10.39 -0.46
N PRO A 487 -2.62 -10.44 0.54
CA PRO A 487 -2.44 -11.07 1.86
C PRO A 487 -2.42 -12.61 1.82
N PHE A 488 -1.54 -13.24 2.61
CA PHE A 488 -1.52 -14.71 2.76
C PHE A 488 -2.76 -15.21 3.52
N ASP A 489 -3.38 -16.29 3.07
CA ASP A 489 -4.49 -16.93 3.76
C ASP A 489 -4.30 -18.46 3.82
N PHE A 490 -4.39 -19.02 5.02
CA PHE A 490 -4.13 -20.45 5.27
C PHE A 490 -5.12 -21.34 4.53
N THR A 491 -6.40 -20.96 4.50
CA THR A 491 -7.47 -21.74 3.86
C THR A 491 -7.29 -21.72 2.35
N ALA A 492 -7.03 -20.56 1.77
CA ALA A 492 -6.83 -20.38 0.34
C ALA A 492 -5.63 -21.18 -0.19
N THR A 493 -4.57 -21.32 0.61
CA THR A 493 -3.37 -22.11 0.22
C THR A 493 -3.42 -23.56 0.66
N GLY A 494 -4.49 -24.02 1.31
CA GLY A 494 -4.61 -25.39 1.82
C GLY A 494 -3.55 -25.73 2.87
N THR A 495 -3.10 -24.74 3.63
CA THR A 495 -2.03 -24.88 4.62
C THR A 495 -2.56 -24.72 6.04
N SER A 496 -1.79 -25.17 7.01
CA SER A 496 -2.06 -25.02 8.44
C SER A 496 -0.78 -24.71 9.21
N ARG A 497 -0.86 -24.66 10.53
CA ARG A 497 0.27 -24.50 11.44
C ARG A 497 0.26 -25.65 12.41
N GLU A 498 1.40 -26.31 12.54
CA GLU A 498 1.52 -27.54 13.28
C GLU A 498 2.54 -27.42 14.39
N HIS A 499 2.15 -27.86 15.60
CA HIS A 499 3.04 -27.87 16.75
C HIS A 499 4.09 -28.99 16.63
N THR A 500 5.24 -28.79 17.26
CA THR A 500 6.33 -29.77 17.30
C THR A 500 5.91 -31.06 18.00
N PHE A 501 5.06 -30.95 19.02
CA PHE A 501 4.50 -32.07 19.76
C PHE A 501 2.97 -31.94 19.87
N PRO A 502 2.25 -33.05 20.03
CA PRO A 502 0.80 -33.04 20.07
C PRO A 502 0.26 -32.25 21.27
N HIS A 503 -0.93 -31.67 21.11
CA HIS A 503 -1.60 -30.93 22.16
C HIS A 503 -1.81 -31.75 23.45
N SER A 504 -2.05 -33.06 23.32
CA SER A 504 -2.20 -33.97 24.46
C SER A 504 -0.93 -34.14 25.31
N TRP A 505 0.24 -33.72 24.81
CA TRP A 505 1.52 -33.79 25.52
C TRP A 505 1.90 -32.46 26.18
N MET A 506 1.07 -31.42 26.01
CA MET A 506 1.31 -30.14 26.66
C MET A 506 1.07 -30.26 28.18
N PRO A 507 1.83 -29.53 29.02
CA PRO A 507 1.64 -29.54 30.47
C PRO A 507 0.21 -29.20 30.91
N THR A 508 -0.50 -28.39 30.10
CA THR A 508 -1.93 -28.18 30.24
C THR A 508 -2.68 -28.78 29.06
N PHE A 509 -3.73 -29.57 29.33
CA PHE A 509 -4.60 -30.13 28.31
C PHE A 509 -6.07 -30.03 28.77
N PRO A 510 -6.94 -29.29 28.07
CA PRO A 510 -6.67 -28.51 26.86
C PRO A 510 -5.98 -27.15 27.13
N ALA A 511 -4.85 -26.88 26.45
CA ALA A 511 -4.16 -25.59 26.43
C ALA A 511 -4.75 -24.50 25.50
N ASN A 512 -5.81 -24.79 24.71
CA ASN A 512 -6.30 -23.88 23.66
C ASN A 512 -7.49 -23.01 24.09
N ALA A 513 -8.14 -23.30 25.21
CA ALA A 513 -9.33 -22.57 25.67
C ALA A 513 -9.42 -22.51 27.22
N PRO A 514 -8.97 -21.41 27.86
CA PRO A 514 -8.26 -20.28 27.27
C PRO A 514 -6.84 -20.66 26.80
N GLU A 515 -6.35 -20.02 25.75
CA GLU A 515 -4.98 -20.23 25.23
C GLU A 515 -3.92 -20.07 26.33
N LYS A 516 -3.02 -21.04 26.44
CA LYS A 516 -1.90 -21.08 27.38
C LYS A 516 -0.57 -20.80 26.67
N PRO A 517 0.48 -20.31 27.37
CA PRO A 517 1.75 -19.95 26.75
C PRO A 517 2.37 -21.03 25.86
N GLU A 518 2.28 -22.30 26.25
CA GLU A 518 2.82 -23.43 25.48
C GLU A 518 2.08 -23.68 24.16
N TYR A 519 0.80 -23.34 24.08
CA TYR A 519 0.01 -23.42 22.85
C TYR A 519 0.37 -22.27 21.90
N ASN A 520 0.79 -21.14 22.47
CA ASN A 520 1.12 -19.91 21.78
C ASN A 520 2.59 -19.83 21.32
N ASP A 521 3.42 -20.81 21.67
CA ASP A 521 4.85 -20.79 21.33
C ASP A 521 5.07 -20.96 19.81
N GLN A 522 5.33 -19.83 19.17
CA GLN A 522 5.55 -19.75 17.73
C GLN A 522 6.85 -20.42 17.26
N HIS A 523 7.82 -20.67 18.15
CA HIS A 523 9.06 -21.40 17.79
C HIS A 523 8.81 -22.88 17.60
N HIS A 524 7.74 -23.41 18.21
CA HIS A 524 7.34 -24.80 18.07
C HIS A 524 6.23 -24.98 17.04
N LEU A 525 5.91 -23.94 16.27
CA LEU A 525 4.87 -23.96 15.25
C LEU A 525 5.47 -23.84 13.85
N TYR A 526 5.05 -24.74 12.97
CA TYR A 526 5.56 -24.83 11.60
C TYR A 526 4.45 -24.73 10.57
N PRO A 527 4.65 -24.05 9.43
CA PRO A 527 3.69 -24.08 8.36
C PRO A 527 3.65 -25.47 7.72
N THR A 528 2.47 -26.03 7.53
CA THR A 528 2.28 -27.37 6.96
C THR A 528 1.26 -27.35 5.83
N LEU A 529 1.34 -28.33 4.95
CA LEU A 529 0.23 -28.62 4.05
C LEU A 529 -0.85 -29.32 4.87
N GLN A 530 -2.08 -28.79 4.88
CA GLN A 530 -3.14 -29.33 5.72
C GLN A 530 -3.47 -30.77 5.28
N SER A 531 -3.83 -30.91 4.01
CA SER A 531 -4.10 -32.20 3.40
C SER A 531 -2.81 -33.02 3.27
N ASN A 532 -2.91 -34.33 3.47
CA ASN A 532 -1.85 -35.34 3.30
C ASN A 532 -0.68 -35.29 4.29
N VAL A 533 -0.47 -34.19 5.01
CA VAL A 533 0.63 -34.06 5.99
C VAL A 533 0.08 -33.77 7.37
N ASN A 534 -0.58 -32.63 7.54
CA ASN A 534 -1.06 -32.22 8.86
C ASN A 534 -2.13 -33.17 9.41
N GLU A 535 -3.12 -33.49 8.57
CA GLU A 535 -4.20 -34.42 8.95
C GLU A 535 -3.69 -35.83 9.22
N ALA A 536 -2.68 -36.30 8.49
CA ALA A 536 -2.09 -37.62 8.71
C ALA A 536 -1.35 -37.71 10.06
N ARG A 537 -0.79 -36.59 10.53
CA ARG A 537 0.00 -36.54 11.76
C ARG A 537 -0.83 -36.73 13.03
N CYS A 538 -2.08 -36.29 13.06
CA CYS A 538 -2.97 -36.43 14.22
C CYS A 538 -2.29 -36.11 15.58
N ASN A 539 -2.03 -37.14 16.40
CA ASN A 539 -1.45 -37.04 17.74
C ASN A 539 -0.03 -37.63 17.83
N TYR A 540 0.72 -37.63 16.72
CA TYR A 540 2.12 -38.08 16.67
C TYR A 540 3.09 -36.88 16.75
N PRO A 541 4.27 -37.04 17.38
CA PRO A 541 5.29 -35.99 17.45
C PRO A 541 5.97 -35.74 16.08
N LEU A 542 6.78 -34.68 16.02
CA LEU A 542 7.62 -34.34 14.87
C LEU A 542 8.46 -35.56 14.41
N GLY A 543 8.37 -35.94 13.14
CA GLY A 543 9.25 -36.95 12.52
C GLY A 543 8.71 -38.38 12.42
N GLU A 544 7.58 -38.69 13.05
CA GLU A 544 6.96 -40.03 13.05
C GLU A 544 5.97 -40.27 11.89
N VAL A 545 5.72 -39.25 11.06
CA VAL A 545 4.81 -39.33 9.91
C VAL A 545 5.65 -39.57 8.67
N VAL A 546 5.70 -40.83 8.24
CA VAL A 546 6.26 -41.23 6.95
C VAL A 546 5.10 -41.21 5.95
N THR A 547 5.21 -40.36 4.91
CA THR A 547 4.29 -40.39 3.76
C THR A 547 4.43 -41.68 2.96
#